data_AF-S3CIY7-F1
#
_entry.id   AF-S3CIY7-F1
#
_cell.length_a   1.000
_cell.length_b   1.000
_cell.length_c   1.000
_cell.angle_alpha   90.00
_cell.angle_beta   90.00
_cell.angle_gamma   90.00
#
_symmetry.space_group_name_H-M   'P 1'
#
loop_
_entity.id
_entity.type
_entity.pdbx_description
1 polymer ?
#
loop_
_entity_poly.entity_id
_entity_poly.type
_entity_poly.pdbx_seq_one_letter_code
_entity_poly.pdbx_strand_id
1 'polypeptide(L)'
;MTFILIWITTFKNGNTSRAEAVGNLTDLLFLAYRIDSSIRPYIHVKFLEEEDHRVFDITFAGVAIQCILAVAGYSWMYALTRRPKLSLLAAVPPFALNILHIGTHELSPALDVFTWLSYGVIHFVSPFLAAFWLWLFASPGVVSIFAWSFGIQNCLGIITHLSFPTAAPWYGDQYGYPLPPGNYSMPGSAAGLVRVDAVLGTHIYQNAFKASPLVFGAFPSLHGAFSCCCFFFIARYSRRGAFMLGFYVLWQWFSTMYLRHHWRLDLLGGLTYSAFAFSIFYRSLQRMDRAYALGASGGNGWQRLFENTPLQHVFDGKSDYQVVRESSDDEEYFSRSTSGEMEERTSADLEAQRLDDLERSWQSKHPSQRSTVISC
;
A
#
# COMPACT_ATOMS: atom_id res chain seq x y z
N MET A 1 1.57 -7.42 13.27
CA MET A 1 2.53 -8.11 14.16
C MET A 1 3.05 -9.43 13.56
N THR A 2 2.27 -10.14 12.75
CA THR A 2 2.66 -11.44 12.18
C THR A 2 3.88 -11.36 11.23
N PHE A 3 4.01 -10.32 10.41
CA PHE A 3 5.09 -10.20 9.42
C PHE A 3 6.49 -10.02 10.03
N ILE A 4 6.61 -9.21 11.08
CA ILE A 4 7.89 -8.99 11.76
C ILE A 4 8.23 -10.15 12.69
N LEU A 5 7.23 -10.80 13.29
CA LEU A 5 7.47 -12.06 13.99
C LEU A 5 7.97 -13.15 13.04
N ILE A 6 7.39 -13.27 11.83
CA ILE A 6 7.88 -14.17 10.78
C ILE A 6 9.30 -13.80 10.35
N TRP A 7 9.59 -12.51 10.14
CA TRP A 7 10.93 -12.02 9.79
C TRP A 7 11.96 -12.34 10.89
N ILE A 8 11.64 -12.04 12.16
CA ILE A 8 12.48 -12.33 13.33
C ILE A 8 12.69 -13.85 13.51
N THR A 9 11.66 -14.68 13.30
CA THR A 9 11.80 -16.14 13.42
C THR A 9 12.64 -16.74 12.30
N THR A 10 12.65 -16.14 11.12
CA THR A 10 13.48 -16.61 10.00
C THR A 10 14.97 -16.38 10.28
N PHE A 11 15.34 -15.29 10.96
CA PHE A 11 16.72 -15.02 11.37
C PHE A 11 17.21 -15.85 12.56
N LYS A 12 16.31 -16.28 13.43
CA LYS A 12 16.69 -17.01 14.66
C LYS A 12 17.19 -18.43 14.38
N ASN A 13 16.93 -18.98 13.20
CA ASN A 13 17.27 -20.37 12.83
C ASN A 13 18.53 -20.51 11.92
N GLY A 14 19.31 -19.45 11.73
CA GLY A 14 20.53 -19.49 10.91
C GLY A 14 21.71 -20.30 11.48
N ASN A 15 21.54 -21.00 12.61
CA ASN A 15 22.65 -21.63 13.33
C ASN A 15 22.40 -23.05 13.85
N THR A 16 21.50 -23.82 13.22
CA THR A 16 21.28 -25.22 13.61
C THR A 16 21.52 -26.18 12.45
N SER A 17 22.75 -26.69 12.42
CA SER A 17 23.05 -28.03 11.91
C SER A 17 22.31 -29.06 12.75
N ARG A 18 21.04 -29.36 12.42
CA ARG A 18 20.40 -30.59 12.85
C ARG A 18 19.15 -30.86 12.01
N ALA A 19 19.27 -31.87 11.16
CA ALA A 19 18.15 -32.59 10.61
C ALA A 19 17.50 -33.38 11.75
N GLU A 20 16.59 -32.76 12.50
CA GLU A 20 15.67 -33.46 13.38
C GLU A 20 14.26 -32.94 13.14
N ALA A 21 13.39 -33.86 12.75
CA ALA A 21 11.99 -33.65 12.46
C ALA A 21 11.25 -33.18 13.71
N VAL A 22 10.81 -31.91 13.73
CA VAL A 22 9.82 -31.43 14.69
C VAL A 22 8.81 -30.56 13.95
N GLY A 23 7.57 -31.04 13.90
CA GLY A 23 6.44 -30.38 13.23
C GLY A 23 5.90 -29.20 14.04
N ASN A 24 6.47 -28.01 13.83
CA ASN A 24 5.82 -26.76 14.23
C ASN A 24 5.31 -26.02 13.00
N LEU A 25 4.09 -25.48 13.09
CA LEU A 25 3.41 -24.70 12.04
C LEU A 25 4.22 -23.46 11.59
N THR A 26 5.19 -23.03 12.40
CA THR A 26 6.15 -21.95 12.09
C THR A 26 7.24 -22.36 11.11
N ASP A 27 7.59 -23.65 11.02
CA ASP A 27 8.59 -24.17 10.07
C ASP A 27 8.03 -24.39 8.65
N LEU A 28 6.71 -24.27 8.50
CA LEU A 28 5.96 -24.42 7.25
C LEU A 28 5.85 -23.11 6.45
N LEU A 29 6.19 -21.97 7.04
CA LEU A 29 5.87 -20.66 6.47
C LEU A 29 7.08 -20.07 5.71
N PHE A 30 6.99 -20.13 4.38
CA PHE A 30 7.61 -19.17 3.44
C PHE A 30 9.12 -19.22 3.22
N LEU A 31 9.73 -20.40 3.10
CA LEU A 31 11.04 -20.52 2.44
C LEU A 31 10.86 -21.03 1.02
N ALA A 32 11.27 -20.24 0.02
CA ALA A 32 11.08 -20.59 -1.39
C ALA A 32 11.73 -21.94 -1.75
N TYR A 33 12.87 -22.27 -1.11
CA TYR A 33 13.55 -23.56 -1.29
C TYR A 33 12.84 -24.75 -0.63
N ARG A 34 11.82 -24.52 0.23
CA ARG A 34 11.02 -25.58 0.86
C ARG A 34 9.75 -25.92 0.08
N ILE A 35 9.41 -25.13 -0.95
CA ILE A 35 8.39 -25.53 -1.92
C ILE A 35 8.82 -26.86 -2.54
N ASP A 36 7.91 -27.83 -2.65
CA ASP A 36 8.24 -29.12 -3.26
C ASP A 36 8.78 -28.90 -4.68
N SER A 37 9.87 -29.60 -5.03
CA SER A 37 10.55 -29.38 -6.31
C SER A 37 9.65 -29.60 -7.53
N SER A 38 8.57 -30.39 -7.41
CA SER A 38 7.61 -30.63 -8.48
C SER A 38 6.68 -29.44 -8.77
N ILE A 39 6.49 -28.53 -7.81
CA ILE A 39 5.58 -27.38 -7.93
C ILE A 39 6.31 -26.02 -7.86
N ARG A 40 7.64 -26.01 -7.81
CA ARG A 40 8.42 -24.77 -7.79
C ARG A 40 8.21 -23.98 -9.08
N PRO A 41 7.83 -22.70 -8.99
CA PRO A 41 7.78 -21.85 -10.16
C PRO A 41 9.14 -21.66 -10.82
N TYR A 42 9.13 -21.36 -12.11
CA TYR A 42 10.34 -21.01 -12.82
C TYR A 42 10.88 -19.66 -12.33
N ILE A 43 12.21 -19.55 -12.15
CA ILE A 43 12.85 -18.30 -11.74
C ILE A 43 13.14 -17.44 -12.98
N HIS A 44 12.42 -16.34 -13.11
CA HIS A 44 12.49 -15.40 -14.21
C HIS A 44 13.62 -14.39 -14.00
N VAL A 45 14.88 -14.83 -14.19
CA VAL A 45 16.06 -13.96 -13.94
C VAL A 45 16.20 -12.80 -14.92
N LYS A 46 15.68 -12.93 -16.15
CA LYS A 46 15.81 -11.90 -17.21
C LYS A 46 14.61 -10.95 -17.31
N PHE A 47 13.44 -11.40 -16.86
CA PHE A 47 12.17 -10.72 -17.13
C PHE A 47 12.17 -9.26 -16.68
N LEU A 48 12.60 -8.99 -15.44
CA LEU A 48 12.56 -7.63 -14.91
C LEU A 48 13.55 -6.70 -15.59
N GLU A 49 14.75 -7.18 -15.92
CA GLU A 49 15.72 -6.38 -16.66
C GLU A 49 15.20 -6.03 -18.06
N GLU A 50 14.71 -7.03 -18.79
CA GLU A 50 14.16 -6.85 -20.14
C GLU A 50 12.97 -5.88 -20.16
N GLU A 51 12.04 -6.03 -19.22
CA GLU A 51 10.86 -5.16 -19.13
C GLU A 51 11.21 -3.76 -18.56
N ASP A 52 12.17 -3.65 -17.65
CA ASP A 52 12.64 -2.34 -17.17
C ASP A 52 13.28 -1.54 -18.33
N HIS A 53 14.13 -2.17 -19.13
CA HIS A 53 14.69 -1.56 -20.34
C HIS A 53 13.61 -1.19 -21.36
N ARG A 54 12.65 -2.09 -21.60
CA ARG A 54 11.52 -1.81 -22.50
C ARG A 54 10.71 -0.57 -22.09
N VAL A 55 10.51 -0.38 -20.78
CA VAL A 55 9.71 0.73 -20.24
C VAL A 55 10.53 2.01 -20.12
N PHE A 56 11.77 1.92 -19.63
CA PHE A 56 12.53 3.09 -19.17
C PHE A 56 13.67 3.54 -20.10
N ASP A 57 14.08 2.73 -21.07
CA ASP A 57 15.04 3.20 -22.08
C ASP A 57 14.44 4.32 -22.93
N ILE A 58 15.29 5.25 -23.35
CA ILE A 58 14.90 6.41 -24.17
C ILE A 58 14.71 5.98 -25.63
N THR A 59 13.64 5.21 -25.84
CA THR A 59 13.12 4.79 -27.14
C THR A 59 11.72 5.35 -27.32
N PHE A 60 11.23 5.42 -28.55
CA PHE A 60 9.84 5.85 -28.80
C PHE A 60 8.83 5.00 -28.01
N ALA A 61 9.02 3.68 -27.98
CA ALA A 61 8.16 2.76 -27.25
C ALA A 61 8.23 2.98 -25.73
N GLY A 62 9.43 3.13 -25.16
CA GLY A 62 9.61 3.36 -23.73
C GLY A 62 8.96 4.68 -23.27
N VAL A 63 9.19 5.77 -24.00
CA VAL A 63 8.55 7.06 -23.71
C VAL A 63 7.02 6.96 -23.82
N ALA A 64 6.50 6.28 -24.85
CA ALA A 64 5.06 6.07 -25.01
C ALA A 64 4.46 5.28 -23.83
N ILE A 65 5.12 4.21 -23.38
CA ILE A 65 4.67 3.43 -22.21
C ILE A 65 4.67 4.30 -20.95
N GLN A 66 5.72 5.08 -20.70
CA GLN A 66 5.78 5.99 -19.56
C GLN A 66 4.67 7.05 -19.58
N CYS A 67 4.37 7.62 -20.74
CA CYS A 67 3.23 8.53 -20.91
C CYS A 67 1.89 7.84 -20.61
N ILE A 68 1.70 6.59 -21.07
CA ILE A 68 0.49 5.81 -20.76
C ILE A 68 0.38 5.55 -19.26
N LEU A 69 1.47 5.16 -18.60
CA LEU A 69 1.50 4.96 -17.15
C LEU A 69 1.21 6.25 -16.38
N ALA A 70 1.72 7.38 -16.85
CA ALA A 70 1.43 8.69 -16.27
C ALA A 70 -0.06 9.07 -16.41
N VAL A 71 -0.65 8.84 -17.58
CA VAL A 71 -2.10 9.06 -17.82
C VAL A 71 -2.93 8.11 -16.98
N ALA A 72 -2.53 6.84 -16.84
CA ALA A 72 -3.20 5.87 -15.98
C ALA A 72 -3.17 6.30 -14.51
N GLY A 73 -2.00 6.75 -14.01
CA GLY A 73 -1.85 7.28 -12.66
C GLY A 73 -2.71 8.52 -12.41
N TYR A 74 -2.69 9.48 -13.34
CA TYR A 74 -3.59 10.64 -13.31
C TYR A 74 -5.06 10.22 -13.26
N SER A 75 -5.47 9.34 -14.17
CA SER A 75 -6.86 8.91 -14.30
C SER A 75 -7.36 8.17 -13.08
N TRP A 76 -6.51 7.29 -12.50
CA TRP A 76 -6.79 6.59 -11.25
C TRP A 76 -7.03 7.56 -10.10
N MET A 77 -6.10 8.49 -9.86
CA MET A 77 -6.21 9.45 -8.76
C MET A 77 -7.38 10.42 -8.98
N TYR A 78 -7.65 10.81 -10.22
CA TYR A 78 -8.79 11.67 -10.55
C TYR A 78 -10.11 10.94 -10.36
N ALA A 79 -10.21 9.68 -10.77
CA ALA A 79 -11.40 8.87 -10.53
C ALA A 79 -11.67 8.67 -9.03
N LEU A 80 -10.60 8.52 -8.24
CA LEU A 80 -10.69 8.29 -6.80
C LEU A 80 -11.04 9.57 -6.02
N THR A 81 -10.40 10.70 -6.36
CA THR A 81 -10.44 11.92 -5.54
C THR A 81 -11.18 13.09 -6.18
N ARG A 82 -11.39 13.06 -7.50
CA ARG A 82 -11.88 14.18 -8.33
C ARG A 82 -11.03 15.46 -8.24
N ARG A 83 -9.79 15.36 -7.74
CA ARG A 83 -8.89 16.50 -7.54
C ARG A 83 -7.78 16.53 -8.59
N PRO A 84 -7.82 17.44 -9.57
CA PRO A 84 -6.85 17.46 -10.68
C PRO A 84 -5.42 17.73 -10.19
N LYS A 85 -5.23 18.61 -9.21
CA LYS A 85 -3.89 18.92 -8.65
C LYS A 85 -3.23 17.72 -7.99
N LEU A 86 -3.99 16.90 -7.25
CA LEU A 86 -3.47 15.65 -6.67
C LEU A 86 -3.24 14.60 -7.75
N SER A 87 -4.06 14.59 -8.79
CA SER A 87 -3.95 13.66 -9.92
C SER A 87 -2.67 13.88 -10.73
N LEU A 88 -2.20 15.13 -10.84
CA LEU A 88 -0.89 15.43 -11.42
C LEU A 88 0.25 14.74 -10.67
N LEU A 89 0.20 14.66 -9.33
CA LEU A 89 1.23 13.97 -8.56
C LEU A 89 1.27 12.47 -8.87
N ALA A 90 0.12 11.85 -9.17
CA ALA A 90 0.05 10.44 -9.55
C ALA A 90 0.57 10.15 -10.97
N ALA A 91 0.75 11.17 -11.80
CA ALA A 91 1.34 11.05 -13.15
C ALA A 91 2.87 11.08 -13.15
N VAL A 92 3.48 11.60 -12.08
CA VAL A 92 4.94 11.80 -11.94
C VAL A 92 5.78 10.52 -11.82
N PRO A 93 5.34 9.42 -11.18
CA PRO A 93 6.19 8.27 -10.86
C PRO A 93 7.07 7.71 -11.99
N PRO A 94 6.58 7.41 -13.21
CA PRO A 94 7.44 6.87 -14.26
C PRO A 94 8.61 7.80 -14.63
N PHE A 95 8.38 9.12 -14.64
CA PHE A 95 9.43 10.09 -14.95
C PHE A 95 10.37 10.34 -13.77
N ALA A 96 9.83 10.40 -12.54
CA ALA A 96 10.65 10.54 -11.35
C ALA A 96 11.62 9.37 -11.18
N LEU A 97 11.21 8.14 -11.50
CA LEU A 97 12.08 6.97 -11.46
C LEU A 97 13.28 7.08 -12.40
N ASN A 98 13.12 7.67 -13.59
CA ASN A 98 14.25 7.95 -14.48
C ASN A 98 15.24 8.94 -13.87
N ILE A 99 14.73 10.03 -13.29
CA ILE A 99 15.57 11.05 -12.64
C ILE A 99 16.34 10.44 -11.47
N LEU A 100 15.66 9.68 -10.61
CA LEU A 100 16.29 9.01 -9.47
C LEU A 100 17.34 8.00 -9.93
N HIS A 101 17.06 7.24 -10.99
CA HIS A 101 17.96 6.20 -11.50
C HIS A 101 19.31 6.76 -11.98
N ILE A 102 19.33 7.96 -12.58
CA ILE A 102 20.57 8.61 -13.03
C ILE A 102 21.59 8.72 -11.88
N GLY A 103 21.13 9.08 -10.68
CA GLY A 103 21.99 9.24 -9.51
C GLY A 103 22.45 7.92 -8.88
N THR A 104 22.02 6.76 -9.38
CA THR A 104 22.31 5.46 -8.73
C THR A 104 23.69 4.90 -9.08
N HIS A 105 24.35 5.47 -10.09
CA HIS A 105 25.65 5.00 -10.58
C HIS A 105 26.85 5.64 -9.88
N GLU A 106 26.66 6.78 -9.20
CA GLU A 106 27.73 7.48 -8.48
C GLU A 106 27.84 6.94 -7.05
N LEU A 107 28.76 6.01 -6.83
CA LEU A 107 28.93 5.37 -5.53
C LEU A 107 29.82 6.20 -4.60
N SER A 108 29.38 6.42 -3.36
CA SER A 108 30.21 7.03 -2.32
C SER A 108 29.83 6.54 -0.92
N PRO A 109 30.77 6.53 0.05
CA PRO A 109 30.47 6.15 1.43
C PRO A 109 29.35 6.98 2.07
N ALA A 110 29.28 8.28 1.75
CA ALA A 110 28.24 9.16 2.24
C ALA A 110 26.86 8.77 1.69
N LEU A 111 26.76 8.46 0.40
CA LEU A 111 25.53 7.96 -0.20
C LEU A 111 25.16 6.55 0.29
N ASP A 112 26.14 5.71 0.58
CA ASP A 112 25.90 4.39 1.18
C ASP A 112 25.21 4.54 2.55
N VAL A 113 25.69 5.42 3.44
CA VAL A 113 25.04 5.69 4.74
C VAL A 113 23.68 6.35 4.57
N PHE A 114 23.56 7.32 3.65
CA PHE A 114 22.30 8.00 3.38
C PHE A 114 21.23 7.05 2.88
N THR A 115 21.54 6.19 1.90
CA THR A 115 20.58 5.23 1.36
C THR A 115 20.26 4.11 2.35
N TRP A 116 21.26 3.69 3.12
CA TRP A 116 21.07 2.76 4.22
C TRP A 116 20.08 3.25 5.27
N LEU A 117 20.12 4.54 5.65
CA LEU A 117 19.21 5.06 6.66
C LEU A 117 17.74 4.91 6.24
N SER A 118 17.42 5.14 4.96
CA SER A 118 16.08 4.85 4.44
C SER A 118 15.82 3.34 4.39
N TYR A 119 16.69 2.60 3.70
CA TYR A 119 16.48 1.19 3.37
C TYR A 119 16.51 0.26 4.58
N GLY A 120 17.53 0.38 5.43
CA GLY A 120 17.83 -0.53 6.52
C GLY A 120 17.20 -0.13 7.87
N VAL A 121 16.81 1.13 8.05
CA VAL A 121 16.31 1.62 9.35
C VAL A 121 14.88 2.15 9.23
N ILE A 122 14.68 3.23 8.48
CA ILE A 122 13.38 3.91 8.40
C ILE A 122 12.33 2.99 7.78
N HIS A 123 12.70 2.17 6.80
CA HIS A 123 11.79 1.18 6.19
C HIS A 123 11.03 0.36 7.23
N PHE A 124 11.72 -0.22 8.22
CA PHE A 124 11.11 -1.11 9.22
C PHE A 124 10.29 -0.37 10.26
N VAL A 125 10.67 0.86 10.59
CA VAL A 125 10.02 1.66 11.65
C VAL A 125 8.87 2.50 11.10
N SER A 126 8.91 2.87 9.82
CA SER A 126 7.96 3.79 9.19
C SER A 126 6.49 3.37 9.29
N PRO A 127 6.09 2.09 9.14
CA PRO A 127 4.68 1.73 9.25
C PRO A 127 4.14 1.90 10.67
N PHE A 128 4.98 1.71 11.69
CA PHE A 128 4.61 1.92 13.09
C PHE A 128 4.46 3.39 13.43
N LEU A 129 5.41 4.21 12.97
CA LEU A 129 5.30 5.67 13.12
C LEU A 129 4.09 6.20 12.38
N ALA A 130 3.80 5.67 11.18
CA ALA A 130 2.61 6.04 10.44
C ALA A 130 1.32 5.64 11.16
N ALA A 131 1.22 4.40 11.65
CA ALA A 131 0.08 3.94 12.42
C ALA A 131 -0.12 4.75 13.70
N PHE A 132 0.95 5.06 14.43
CA PHE A 132 0.89 5.87 15.64
C PHE A 132 0.45 7.31 15.34
N TRP A 133 1.00 7.91 14.28
CA TRP A 133 0.61 9.25 13.84
C TRP A 133 -0.87 9.29 13.42
N LEU A 134 -1.33 8.31 12.64
CA LEU A 134 -2.73 8.19 12.25
C LEU A 134 -3.64 7.98 13.46
N TRP A 135 -3.20 7.22 14.46
CA TRP A 135 -3.97 7.01 15.69
C TRP A 135 -4.15 8.30 16.46
N LEU A 136 -3.08 9.10 16.57
CA LEU A 136 -3.11 10.39 17.24
C LEU A 136 -4.02 11.37 16.51
N PHE A 137 -3.84 11.57 15.21
CA PHE A 137 -4.37 12.73 14.49
C PHE A 137 -5.52 12.44 13.52
N ALA A 138 -5.62 11.23 12.97
CA ALA A 138 -6.67 10.90 12.01
C ALA A 138 -7.98 10.49 12.71
N SER A 139 -9.06 10.42 11.93
CA SER A 139 -10.37 10.01 12.42
C SER A 139 -10.35 8.61 13.04
N PRO A 140 -11.14 8.35 14.10
CA PRO A 140 -11.21 7.03 14.74
C PRO A 140 -11.42 5.89 13.72
N GLY A 141 -10.61 4.84 13.86
CA GLY A 141 -10.62 3.65 13.01
C GLY A 141 -9.73 3.71 11.76
N VAL A 142 -9.25 4.89 11.34
CA VAL A 142 -8.41 5.01 10.12
C VAL A 142 -7.15 4.14 10.20
N VAL A 143 -6.58 4.00 11.40
CA VAL A 143 -5.42 3.12 11.68
C VAL A 143 -5.72 1.66 11.33
N SER A 144 -6.94 1.19 11.58
CA SER A 144 -7.36 -0.17 11.23
C SER A 144 -7.39 -0.35 9.72
N ILE A 145 -7.88 0.66 8.99
CA ILE A 145 -7.88 0.66 7.52
C ILE A 145 -6.46 0.71 6.96
N PHE A 146 -5.57 1.50 7.57
CA PHE A 146 -4.14 1.49 7.25
C PHE A 146 -3.55 0.10 7.45
N ALA A 147 -3.79 -0.54 8.60
CA ALA A 147 -3.28 -1.86 8.90
C ALA A 147 -3.79 -2.94 7.92
N TRP A 148 -5.07 -2.88 7.53
CA TRP A 148 -5.63 -3.76 6.50
C TRP A 148 -5.02 -3.52 5.13
N SER A 149 -4.92 -2.26 4.70
CA SER A 149 -4.31 -1.90 3.41
C SER A 149 -2.85 -2.35 3.34
N PHE A 150 -2.11 -2.10 4.42
CA PHE A 150 -0.73 -2.53 4.57
C PHE A 150 -0.60 -4.05 4.57
N GLY A 151 -1.50 -4.77 5.24
CA GLY A 151 -1.53 -6.24 5.24
C GLY A 151 -1.82 -6.82 3.85
N ILE A 152 -2.83 -6.29 3.15
CA ILE A 152 -3.24 -6.78 1.83
C ILE A 152 -2.11 -6.63 0.81
N GLN A 153 -1.49 -5.45 0.70
CA GLN A 153 -0.39 -5.26 -0.25
C GLN A 153 0.80 -6.20 0.03
N ASN A 154 1.07 -6.50 1.31
CA ASN A 154 2.14 -7.39 1.73
C ASN A 154 1.84 -8.85 1.37
N CYS A 155 0.61 -9.30 1.64
CA CYS A 155 0.15 -10.63 1.25
C CYS A 155 0.21 -10.81 -0.27
N LEU A 156 -0.28 -9.83 -1.03
CA LEU A 156 -0.19 -9.84 -2.49
C LEU A 156 1.26 -9.89 -2.96
N GLY A 157 2.15 -9.08 -2.36
CA GLY A 157 3.57 -9.07 -2.71
C GLY A 157 4.23 -10.42 -2.49
N ILE A 158 4.04 -11.05 -1.33
CA ILE A 158 4.57 -12.41 -1.06
C ILE A 158 3.98 -13.43 -2.03
N ILE A 159 2.66 -13.39 -2.30
CA ILE A 159 2.03 -14.30 -3.26
C ILE A 159 2.73 -14.17 -4.62
N THR A 160 2.99 -12.95 -5.07
CA THR A 160 3.72 -12.69 -6.33
C THR A 160 5.17 -13.16 -6.26
N HIS A 161 5.91 -12.90 -5.17
CA HIS A 161 7.29 -13.37 -5.01
C HIS A 161 7.41 -14.90 -5.08
N LEU A 162 6.41 -15.61 -4.53
CA LEU A 162 6.38 -17.07 -4.53
C LEU A 162 5.94 -17.64 -5.87
N SER A 163 4.93 -17.04 -6.53
CA SER A 163 4.37 -17.55 -7.79
C SER A 163 5.15 -17.11 -9.03
N PHE A 164 5.83 -15.97 -8.96
CA PHE A 164 6.59 -15.36 -10.05
C PHE A 164 7.94 -14.81 -9.55
N PRO A 165 8.88 -15.72 -9.18
CA PRO A 165 10.18 -15.32 -8.67
C PRO A 165 11.01 -14.65 -9.77
N THR A 166 11.58 -13.50 -9.46
CA THR A 166 12.30 -12.60 -10.37
C THR A 166 13.59 -12.08 -9.74
N ALA A 167 14.61 -11.83 -10.57
CA ALA A 167 15.91 -11.36 -10.09
C ALA A 167 16.02 -9.84 -10.04
N ALA A 168 16.66 -9.34 -8.98
CA ALA A 168 17.03 -7.93 -8.83
C ALA A 168 18.40 -7.64 -9.47
N PRO A 169 18.78 -6.35 -9.65
CA PRO A 169 19.99 -5.97 -10.38
C PRO A 169 21.29 -6.58 -9.84
N TRP A 170 21.39 -6.80 -8.52
CA TRP A 170 22.56 -7.43 -7.88
C TRP A 170 22.91 -8.80 -8.47
N TYR A 171 21.94 -9.51 -9.06
CA TYR A 171 22.17 -10.83 -9.64
C TYR A 171 23.14 -10.76 -10.83
N GLY A 172 22.93 -9.78 -11.72
CA GLY A 172 23.84 -9.51 -12.84
C GLY A 172 25.21 -9.04 -12.37
N ASP A 173 25.25 -8.19 -11.34
CA ASP A 173 26.51 -7.69 -10.76
C ASP A 173 27.37 -8.83 -10.20
N GLN A 174 26.74 -9.86 -9.62
CA GLN A 174 27.41 -10.94 -8.94
C GLN A 174 27.75 -12.13 -9.85
N TYR A 175 26.88 -12.45 -10.80
CA TYR A 175 27.00 -13.66 -11.63
C TYR A 175 27.34 -13.39 -13.10
N GLY A 176 27.32 -12.13 -13.54
CA GLY A 176 27.71 -11.72 -14.89
C GLY A 176 26.67 -12.00 -15.98
N TYR A 177 27.01 -11.55 -17.19
CA TYR A 177 26.16 -11.65 -18.38
C TYR A 177 26.76 -12.57 -19.45
N PRO A 178 25.93 -13.34 -20.20
CA PRO A 178 24.47 -13.45 -20.08
C PRO A 178 24.05 -14.07 -18.75
N LEU A 179 22.92 -13.61 -18.18
CA LEU A 179 22.47 -14.04 -16.87
C LEU A 179 22.32 -15.58 -16.79
N PRO A 180 23.00 -16.26 -15.84
CA PRO A 180 22.85 -17.69 -15.67
C PRO A 180 21.45 -18.04 -15.15
N PRO A 181 20.98 -19.29 -15.35
CA PRO A 181 19.69 -19.71 -14.83
C PRO A 181 19.68 -19.68 -13.29
N GLY A 182 18.67 -19.02 -12.72
CA GLY A 182 18.44 -19.00 -11.29
C GLY A 182 18.10 -20.40 -10.76
N ASN A 183 18.53 -20.69 -9.53
CA ASN A 183 18.13 -21.92 -8.84
C ASN A 183 17.88 -21.65 -7.36
N TYR A 184 17.03 -22.49 -6.74
CA TYR A 184 16.59 -22.33 -5.36
C TYR A 184 17.65 -22.66 -4.29
N SER A 185 18.85 -23.12 -4.69
CA SER A 185 19.99 -23.29 -3.76
C SER A 185 20.90 -22.07 -3.69
N MET A 186 20.69 -21.07 -4.57
CA MET A 186 21.46 -19.83 -4.54
C MET A 186 21.20 -19.07 -3.24
N PRO A 187 22.24 -18.61 -2.52
CA PRO A 187 22.05 -17.81 -1.32
C PRO A 187 21.57 -16.41 -1.67
N GLY A 188 20.93 -15.74 -0.71
CA GLY A 188 20.64 -14.31 -0.86
C GLY A 188 21.91 -13.45 -0.86
N SER A 189 21.81 -12.25 -1.40
CA SER A 189 22.91 -11.30 -1.52
C SER A 189 22.60 -10.00 -0.79
N ALA A 190 23.59 -9.49 -0.04
CA ALA A 190 23.52 -8.16 0.56
C ALA A 190 23.70 -7.04 -0.47
N ALA A 191 24.05 -7.37 -1.73
CA ALA A 191 24.16 -6.40 -2.81
C ALA A 191 24.98 -5.16 -2.41
N GLY A 192 24.46 -3.95 -2.66
CA GLY A 192 25.12 -2.70 -2.30
C GLY A 192 25.33 -2.50 -0.79
N LEU A 193 24.59 -3.19 0.07
CA LEU A 193 24.75 -3.09 1.53
C LEU A 193 26.10 -3.64 2.01
N VAL A 194 26.81 -4.42 1.19
CA VAL A 194 28.20 -4.81 1.48
C VAL A 194 29.08 -3.57 1.71
N ARG A 195 28.82 -2.47 0.99
CA ARG A 195 29.56 -1.22 1.19
C ARG A 195 29.18 -0.53 2.50
N VAL A 196 27.92 -0.63 2.91
CA VAL A 196 27.44 -0.11 4.20
C VAL A 196 28.08 -0.87 5.36
N ASP A 197 28.12 -2.19 5.27
CA ASP A 197 28.82 -3.06 6.22
C ASP A 197 30.29 -2.62 6.38
N ALA A 198 30.97 -2.32 5.26
CA ALA A 198 32.35 -1.83 5.28
C ALA A 198 32.49 -0.45 5.95
N VAL A 199 31.57 0.49 5.70
CA VAL A 199 31.59 1.82 6.35
C VAL A 199 31.35 1.73 7.85
N LEU A 200 30.46 0.83 8.29
CA LEU A 200 30.12 0.66 9.70
C LEU A 200 31.09 -0.29 10.44
N GLY A 201 31.97 -0.99 9.73
CA GLY A 201 32.84 -2.02 10.30
C GLY A 201 32.07 -3.23 10.84
N THR A 202 30.96 -3.60 10.20
CA THR A 202 30.09 -4.72 10.60
C THR A 202 29.89 -5.73 9.47
N HIS A 203 29.24 -6.86 9.77
CA HIS A 203 28.81 -7.86 8.78
C HIS A 203 27.30 -8.14 8.89
N ILE A 204 26.53 -7.18 9.41
CA ILE A 204 25.13 -7.39 9.76
C ILE A 204 24.32 -7.70 8.50
N TYR A 205 24.51 -6.93 7.43
CA TYR A 205 23.73 -7.10 6.21
C TYR A 205 24.17 -8.31 5.40
N GLN A 206 25.46 -8.59 5.31
CA GLN A 206 25.97 -9.83 4.72
C GLN A 206 25.36 -11.07 5.38
N ASN A 207 25.32 -11.11 6.71
CA ASN A 207 24.74 -12.24 7.44
C ASN A 207 23.22 -12.31 7.29
N ALA A 208 22.53 -11.17 7.33
CA ALA A 208 21.09 -11.12 7.19
C ALA A 208 20.64 -11.57 5.79
N PHE A 209 21.20 -11.00 4.73
CA PHE A 209 20.74 -11.31 3.37
C PHE A 209 21.10 -12.72 2.92
N LYS A 210 22.21 -13.29 3.41
CA LYS A 210 22.56 -14.69 3.14
C LYS A 210 21.48 -15.67 3.63
N ALA A 211 20.77 -15.31 4.71
CA ALA A 211 19.67 -16.09 5.28
C ALA A 211 18.29 -15.75 4.69
N SER A 212 18.21 -14.93 3.63
CA SER A 212 16.94 -14.49 3.06
C SER A 212 16.14 -15.66 2.49
N PRO A 213 14.86 -15.84 2.88
CA PRO A 213 14.03 -16.94 2.41
C PRO A 213 13.48 -16.73 0.98
N LEU A 214 13.59 -15.50 0.44
CA LEU A 214 13.03 -15.05 -0.84
C LEU A 214 14.11 -14.36 -1.69
N VAL A 215 15.08 -15.14 -2.16
CA VAL A 215 16.23 -14.63 -2.94
C VAL A 215 15.80 -13.94 -4.24
N PHE A 216 14.80 -14.52 -4.92
CA PHE A 216 14.24 -14.01 -6.17
C PHE A 216 12.88 -13.32 -5.97
N GLY A 217 12.75 -12.52 -4.90
CA GLY A 217 11.53 -11.78 -4.57
C GLY A 217 11.61 -10.29 -4.98
N ALA A 218 12.11 -9.97 -6.17
CA ALA A 218 12.31 -8.58 -6.58
C ALA A 218 10.99 -7.84 -6.89
N PHE A 219 10.11 -8.43 -7.71
CA PHE A 219 8.85 -7.81 -8.12
C PHE A 219 7.63 -8.37 -7.37
N PRO A 220 6.75 -7.50 -6.82
CA PRO A 220 6.88 -6.05 -6.72
C PRO A 220 7.78 -5.64 -5.55
N SER A 221 8.25 -4.40 -5.55
CA SER A 221 9.03 -3.86 -4.43
C SER A 221 8.14 -3.57 -3.23
N LEU A 222 8.24 -4.39 -2.17
CA LEU A 222 7.58 -4.12 -0.89
C LEU A 222 8.14 -2.87 -0.19
N HIS A 223 9.42 -2.54 -0.41
CA HIS A 223 10.01 -1.28 0.05
C HIS A 223 9.28 -0.07 -0.54
N GLY A 224 9.03 -0.11 -1.86
CA GLY A 224 8.21 0.89 -2.55
C GLY A 224 6.77 0.92 -2.04
N ALA A 225 6.16 -0.26 -1.86
CA ALA A 225 4.78 -0.38 -1.37
C ALA A 225 4.59 0.20 0.05
N PHE A 226 5.56 0.00 0.95
CA PHE A 226 5.49 0.51 2.34
C PHE A 226 5.53 2.02 2.38
N SER A 227 6.52 2.61 1.69
CA SER A 227 6.68 4.07 1.62
C SER A 227 5.46 4.73 0.99
N CYS A 228 4.91 4.16 -0.09
CA CYS A 228 3.68 4.64 -0.73
C CYS A 228 2.47 4.54 0.20
N CYS A 229 2.31 3.44 0.93
CA CYS A 229 1.17 3.24 1.83
C CYS A 229 1.19 4.26 2.97
N CYS A 230 2.36 4.48 3.58
CA CYS A 230 2.54 5.51 4.60
C CYS A 230 2.19 6.90 4.04
N PHE A 231 2.68 7.21 2.84
CA PHE A 231 2.40 8.48 2.16
C PHE A 231 0.90 8.66 1.89
N PHE A 232 0.22 7.71 1.26
CA PHE A 232 -1.20 7.85 0.91
C PHE A 232 -2.09 8.12 2.11
N PHE A 233 -1.86 7.42 3.22
CA PHE A 233 -2.66 7.62 4.42
C PHE A 233 -2.35 8.95 5.11
N ILE A 234 -1.08 9.28 5.35
CA ILE A 234 -0.75 10.52 6.09
C ILE A 234 -0.98 11.77 5.25
N ALA A 235 -0.71 11.73 3.93
CA ALA A 235 -0.93 12.87 3.05
C ALA A 235 -2.40 13.29 2.97
N ARG A 236 -3.34 12.36 3.25
CA ARG A 236 -4.77 12.67 3.37
C ARG A 236 -5.09 13.60 4.55
N TYR A 237 -4.32 13.53 5.64
CA TYR A 237 -4.59 14.23 6.90
C TYR A 237 -3.58 15.33 7.23
N SER A 238 -2.46 15.43 6.51
CA SER A 238 -1.45 16.45 6.78
C SER A 238 -0.69 16.87 5.53
N ARG A 239 -0.71 18.17 5.23
CA ARG A 239 0.12 18.75 4.16
C ARG A 239 1.62 18.68 4.47
N ARG A 240 2.01 18.90 5.73
CA ARG A 240 3.41 18.72 6.16
C ARG A 240 3.82 17.25 6.06
N GLY A 241 2.96 16.35 6.51
CA GLY A 241 3.15 14.90 6.36
C GLY A 241 3.28 14.47 4.89
N ALA A 242 2.50 15.06 3.99
CA ALA A 242 2.60 14.81 2.55
C ALA A 242 3.99 15.18 2.00
N PHE A 243 4.53 16.35 2.35
CA PHE A 243 5.89 16.72 1.89
C PHE A 243 6.96 15.80 2.47
N MET A 244 6.91 15.53 3.78
CA MET A 244 7.89 14.67 4.45
C MET A 244 7.89 13.25 3.89
N LEU A 245 6.70 12.65 3.71
CA LEU A 245 6.60 11.30 3.21
C LEU A 245 6.75 11.21 1.69
N GLY A 246 6.45 12.28 0.96
CA GLY A 246 6.78 12.37 -0.47
C GLY A 246 8.28 12.32 -0.68
N PHE A 247 9.06 13.06 0.12
CA PHE A 247 10.51 12.93 0.14
C PHE A 247 10.94 11.50 0.50
N TYR A 248 10.36 10.91 1.55
CA TYR A 248 10.67 9.53 1.94
C TYR A 248 10.38 8.51 0.84
N VAL A 249 9.29 8.63 0.08
CA VAL A 249 9.00 7.76 -1.07
C VAL A 249 10.14 7.84 -2.10
N LEU A 250 10.53 9.06 -2.50
CA LEU A 250 11.61 9.25 -3.47
C LEU A 250 12.96 8.74 -2.93
N TRP A 251 13.24 8.99 -1.65
CA TRP A 251 14.46 8.54 -0.99
C TRP A 251 14.51 7.01 -0.87
N GLN A 252 13.40 6.36 -0.51
CA GLN A 252 13.32 4.91 -0.42
C GLN A 252 13.49 4.26 -1.79
N TRP A 253 12.86 4.81 -2.83
CA TRP A 253 12.99 4.33 -4.21
C TRP A 253 14.42 4.45 -4.73
N PHE A 254 15.02 5.63 -4.55
CA PHE A 254 16.43 5.86 -4.84
C PHE A 254 17.32 4.85 -4.12
N SER A 255 17.12 4.69 -2.81
CA SER A 255 17.94 3.81 -1.97
C SER A 255 17.90 2.36 -2.44
N THR A 256 16.71 1.86 -2.80
CA THR A 256 16.57 0.49 -3.29
C THR A 256 17.27 0.22 -4.63
N MET A 257 17.29 1.21 -5.53
CA MET A 257 18.00 1.10 -6.81
C MET A 257 19.51 1.26 -6.63
N TYR A 258 19.93 2.26 -5.84
CA TYR A 258 21.34 2.54 -5.53
C TYR A 258 22.01 1.35 -4.81
N LEU A 259 21.27 0.65 -3.95
CA LEU A 259 21.75 -0.58 -3.29
C LEU A 259 21.57 -1.84 -4.14
N ARG A 260 21.14 -1.72 -5.41
CA ARG A 260 21.00 -2.79 -6.41
C ARG A 260 19.96 -3.87 -6.04
N HIS A 261 18.98 -3.53 -5.21
CA HIS A 261 17.94 -4.45 -4.77
C HIS A 261 16.66 -4.41 -5.60
N HIS A 262 16.44 -3.37 -6.40
CA HIS A 262 15.23 -3.25 -7.22
C HIS A 262 15.50 -2.53 -8.53
N TRP A 263 14.76 -2.94 -9.56
CA TRP A 263 14.58 -2.21 -10.81
C TRP A 263 13.54 -1.09 -10.63
N ARG A 264 13.45 -0.15 -11.58
CA ARG A 264 12.43 0.91 -11.55
C ARG A 264 11.04 0.31 -11.68
N LEU A 265 10.90 -0.72 -12.51
CA LEU A 265 9.62 -1.43 -12.72
C LEU A 265 9.07 -2.04 -11.43
N ASP A 266 9.94 -2.58 -10.56
CA ASP A 266 9.54 -3.15 -9.27
C ASP A 266 8.88 -2.11 -8.36
N LEU A 267 9.38 -0.87 -8.41
CA LEU A 267 8.89 0.25 -7.62
C LEU A 267 7.51 0.72 -8.12
N LEU A 268 7.28 0.71 -9.44
CA LEU A 268 5.94 0.92 -10.00
C LEU A 268 4.97 -0.21 -9.61
N GLY A 269 5.43 -1.46 -9.59
CA GLY A 269 4.65 -2.59 -9.07
C GLY A 269 4.25 -2.39 -7.61
N GLY A 270 5.20 -1.98 -6.77
CA GLY A 270 4.95 -1.68 -5.35
C GLY A 270 3.98 -0.52 -5.15
N LEU A 271 4.14 0.57 -5.90
CA LEU A 271 3.19 1.68 -5.95
C LEU A 271 1.78 1.19 -6.31
N THR A 272 1.67 0.35 -7.35
CA THR A 272 0.39 -0.17 -7.83
C THR A 272 -0.32 -1.02 -6.77
N TYR A 273 0.42 -1.85 -6.01
CA TYR A 273 -0.16 -2.66 -4.95
C TYR A 273 -0.67 -1.80 -3.79
N SER A 274 0.10 -0.77 -3.43
CA SER A 274 -0.30 0.19 -2.40
C SER A 274 -1.52 1.00 -2.84
N ALA A 275 -1.53 1.47 -4.09
CA ALA A 275 -2.61 2.22 -4.71
C ALA A 275 -3.90 1.39 -4.77
N PHE A 276 -3.80 0.11 -5.14
CA PHE A 276 -4.91 -0.83 -5.17
C PHE A 276 -5.50 -1.02 -3.77
N ALA A 277 -4.68 -1.35 -2.77
CA ALA A 277 -5.13 -1.54 -1.40
C ALA A 277 -5.79 -0.27 -0.82
N PHE A 278 -5.20 0.90 -1.06
CA PHE A 278 -5.78 2.19 -0.67
C PHE A 278 -7.13 2.45 -1.34
N SER A 279 -7.27 2.11 -2.62
CA SER A 279 -8.49 2.34 -3.40
C SER A 279 -9.67 1.51 -2.91
N ILE A 280 -9.44 0.26 -2.49
CA ILE A 280 -10.46 -0.62 -1.91
C ILE A 280 -11.16 0.07 -0.73
N PHE A 281 -10.40 0.76 0.12
CA PHE A 281 -10.91 1.35 1.34
C PHE A 281 -11.21 2.85 1.26
N TYR A 282 -10.99 3.50 0.11
CA TYR A 282 -11.12 4.95 0.00
C TYR A 282 -12.50 5.48 0.40
N ARG A 283 -13.58 4.80 -0.03
CA ARG A 283 -14.95 5.15 0.39
C ARG A 283 -15.19 4.98 1.88
N SER A 284 -14.56 3.97 2.49
CA SER A 284 -14.64 3.76 3.94
C SER A 284 -13.95 4.90 4.69
N LEU A 285 -12.77 5.33 4.23
CA LEU A 285 -12.08 6.50 4.79
C LEU A 285 -12.96 7.75 4.75
N GLN A 286 -13.63 8.03 3.62
CA GLN A 286 -14.56 9.17 3.51
C GLN A 286 -15.73 9.07 4.50
N ARG A 287 -16.28 7.88 4.74
CA ARG A 287 -17.35 7.70 5.74
C ARG A 287 -16.85 7.97 7.15
N MET A 288 -15.63 7.52 7.47
CA MET A 288 -15.02 7.70 8.79
C MET A 288 -14.69 9.16 9.06
N ASP A 289 -14.15 9.86 8.06
CA ASP A 289 -13.86 11.29 8.12
C ASP A 289 -15.16 12.10 8.34
N ARG A 290 -16.26 11.73 7.66
CA ARG A 290 -17.58 12.35 7.85
C ARG A 290 -18.16 12.08 9.25
N ALA A 291 -18.11 10.84 9.71
CA ALA A 291 -18.57 10.50 11.06
C ALA A 291 -17.79 11.25 12.14
N TYR A 292 -16.49 11.49 11.92
CA TYR A 292 -15.65 12.30 12.80
C TYR A 292 -16.03 13.78 12.75
N ALA A 293 -16.22 14.35 11.56
CA ALA A 293 -16.62 15.74 11.39
C ALA A 293 -17.98 16.06 12.01
N LEU A 294 -18.91 15.10 12.00
CA LEU A 294 -20.24 15.21 12.65
C LEU A 294 -20.21 14.88 14.14
N GLY A 295 -19.06 14.52 14.71
CA GLY A 295 -18.91 14.12 16.12
C GLY A 295 -19.46 12.72 16.46
N ALA A 296 -19.99 11.98 15.48
CA ALA A 296 -20.60 10.67 15.67
C ALA A 296 -19.59 9.56 16.05
N SER A 297 -18.31 9.69 15.68
CA SER A 297 -17.27 8.69 15.99
C SER A 297 -16.52 8.93 17.31
N GLY A 298 -16.79 10.04 18.01
CA GLY A 298 -15.98 10.52 19.14
C GLY A 298 -14.62 11.10 18.72
N GLY A 299 -13.81 11.48 19.70
CA GLY A 299 -12.50 12.12 19.50
C GLY A 299 -11.42 11.17 18.98
N ASN A 300 -10.41 11.72 18.30
CA ASN A 300 -9.19 11.00 17.87
C ASN A 300 -8.24 10.68 19.04
N GLY A 301 -7.07 10.10 18.77
CA GLY A 301 -6.14 9.65 19.82
C GLY A 301 -5.70 10.75 20.78
N TRP A 302 -5.29 11.91 20.28
CA TRP A 302 -4.85 12.98 21.16
C TRP A 302 -6.03 13.59 21.94
N GLN A 303 -7.20 13.72 21.32
CA GLN A 303 -8.41 14.23 22.00
C GLN A 303 -8.81 13.34 23.17
N ARG A 304 -8.75 12.01 23.01
CA ARG A 304 -9.06 11.06 24.08
C ARG A 304 -7.98 11.00 25.16
N LEU A 305 -6.70 11.16 24.79
CA LEU A 305 -5.59 11.03 25.73
C LEU A 305 -5.43 12.26 26.63
N PHE A 306 -5.72 13.45 26.09
CA PHE A 306 -5.49 14.72 26.77
C PHE A 306 -6.77 15.43 27.19
N GLU A 307 -7.93 14.78 27.10
CA GLU A 307 -9.21 15.34 27.55
C GLU A 307 -9.12 15.85 28.99
N ASN A 308 -9.53 17.10 29.23
CA ASN A 308 -9.48 17.77 30.53
C ASN A 308 -8.06 17.93 31.12
N THR A 309 -7.02 17.94 30.28
CA THR A 309 -5.64 18.21 30.70
C THR A 309 -5.11 19.53 30.13
N PRO A 310 -4.08 20.15 30.74
CA PRO A 310 -3.44 21.35 30.18
C PRO A 310 -2.88 21.15 28.76
N LEU A 311 -2.53 19.91 28.41
CA LEU A 311 -2.03 19.56 27.08
C LEU A 311 -3.11 19.68 26.00
N GLN A 312 -4.39 19.60 26.35
CA GLN A 312 -5.50 19.81 25.41
C GLN A 312 -5.37 21.16 24.70
N HIS A 313 -5.10 22.24 25.45
CA HIS A 313 -4.96 23.60 24.92
C HIS A 313 -3.83 23.75 23.91
N VAL A 314 -2.75 22.96 24.06
CA VAL A 314 -1.61 22.97 23.12
C VAL A 314 -2.00 22.40 21.77
N PHE A 315 -2.84 21.37 21.76
CA PHE A 315 -3.31 20.73 20.53
C PHE A 315 -4.48 21.48 19.90
N ASP A 316 -5.40 22.03 20.70
CA ASP A 316 -6.49 22.89 20.24
C ASP A 316 -5.96 24.14 19.51
N GLY A 317 -4.86 24.73 19.99
CA GLY A 317 -4.22 25.90 19.38
C GLY A 317 -3.47 25.61 18.07
N LYS A 318 -3.23 24.34 17.72
CA LYS A 318 -2.51 23.92 16.50
C LYS A 318 -3.49 23.28 15.51
N SER A 319 -4.43 24.08 15.00
CA SER A 319 -5.47 23.69 14.03
C SER A 319 -4.96 23.31 12.61
N ASP A 320 -3.70 22.94 12.43
CA ASP A 320 -3.20 22.43 11.13
C ASP A 320 -3.63 20.97 10.86
N TYR A 321 -4.24 20.31 11.86
CA TYR A 321 -4.74 18.93 11.77
C TYR A 321 -6.24 18.87 11.48
N GLN A 322 -6.78 19.88 10.81
CA GLN A 322 -8.08 19.72 10.18
C GLN A 322 -7.89 18.68 9.07
N VAL A 323 -8.67 17.59 9.14
CA VAL A 323 -9.00 16.74 7.98
C VAL A 323 -9.02 17.68 6.78
N VAL A 324 -8.13 17.49 5.79
CA VAL A 324 -7.96 18.44 4.68
C VAL A 324 -9.35 18.74 4.15
N ARG A 325 -9.88 19.89 4.58
CA ARG A 325 -11.30 20.18 4.49
C ARG A 325 -11.59 20.16 3.00
N GLU A 326 -12.55 19.32 2.63
CA GLU A 326 -13.13 19.32 1.30
C GLU A 326 -13.41 20.78 0.92
N SER A 327 -12.87 21.20 -0.22
CA SER A 327 -12.86 22.59 -0.66
C SER A 327 -14.30 23.11 -0.77
N SER A 328 -14.51 24.42 -0.76
CA SER A 328 -15.82 25.07 -0.93
C SER A 328 -16.63 24.55 -2.14
N ASP A 329 -15.95 24.10 -3.19
CA ASP A 329 -16.56 23.51 -4.39
C ASP A 329 -17.29 22.18 -4.10
N ASP A 330 -16.89 21.49 -3.01
CA ASP A 330 -17.49 20.23 -2.57
C ASP A 330 -18.81 20.48 -1.81
N GLU A 331 -19.02 21.61 -1.12
CA GLU A 331 -20.32 21.92 -0.47
C GLU A 331 -21.44 22.06 -1.50
N GLU A 332 -21.17 22.73 -2.62
CA GLU A 332 -22.14 22.94 -3.69
C GLU A 332 -22.47 21.63 -4.43
N TYR A 333 -21.46 20.79 -4.68
CA TYR A 333 -21.66 19.49 -5.32
C TYR A 333 -22.28 18.44 -4.39
N PHE A 334 -21.86 18.35 -3.12
CA PHE A 334 -22.45 17.44 -2.14
C PHE A 334 -23.90 17.81 -1.87
N SER A 335 -24.22 19.10 -1.71
CA SER A 335 -25.61 19.56 -1.60
C SER A 335 -26.46 19.07 -2.77
N ARG A 336 -25.90 19.13 -3.99
CA ARG A 336 -26.56 18.67 -5.23
C ARG A 336 -26.72 17.15 -5.32
N SER A 337 -25.76 16.35 -4.84
CA SER A 337 -25.88 14.88 -4.84
C SER A 337 -26.77 14.37 -3.70
N THR A 338 -26.75 15.04 -2.55
CA THR A 338 -27.57 14.67 -1.38
C THR A 338 -29.03 15.04 -1.60
N SER A 339 -29.31 16.19 -2.22
CA SER A 339 -30.66 16.53 -2.69
C SER A 339 -31.15 15.52 -3.73
N GLY A 340 -30.31 15.13 -4.70
CA GLY A 340 -30.63 14.09 -5.67
C GLY A 340 -30.94 12.73 -5.04
N GLU A 341 -30.06 12.18 -4.21
CA GLU A 341 -30.28 10.86 -3.54
C GLU A 341 -31.46 10.90 -2.55
N MET A 342 -31.69 12.03 -1.88
CA MET A 342 -32.83 12.20 -0.96
C MET A 342 -34.14 12.36 -1.72
N GLU A 343 -34.17 13.08 -2.85
CA GLU A 343 -35.34 13.13 -3.75
C GLU A 343 -35.64 11.75 -4.36
N GLU A 344 -34.62 11.01 -4.80
CA GLU A 344 -34.80 9.67 -5.38
C GLU A 344 -35.34 8.67 -4.34
N ARG A 345 -34.81 8.69 -3.11
CA ARG A 345 -35.35 7.88 -1.99
C ARG A 345 -36.76 8.30 -1.61
N THR A 346 -37.03 9.59 -1.48
CA THR A 346 -38.38 10.09 -1.14
C THR A 346 -39.38 9.71 -2.22
N SER A 347 -39.00 9.81 -3.50
CA SER A 347 -39.84 9.41 -4.63
C SER A 347 -40.10 7.90 -4.62
N ALA A 348 -39.08 7.08 -4.40
CA ALA A 348 -39.24 5.63 -4.31
C ALA A 348 -40.10 5.20 -3.12
N ASP A 349 -39.96 5.86 -1.96
CA ASP A 349 -40.75 5.61 -0.76
C ASP A 349 -42.22 6.02 -0.95
N LEU A 350 -42.47 7.16 -1.62
CA LEU A 350 -43.82 7.62 -1.99
C LEU A 350 -44.48 6.70 -3.02
N GLU A 351 -43.72 6.19 -3.98
CA GLU A 351 -44.22 5.25 -4.99
C GLU A 351 -44.54 3.88 -4.36
N ALA A 352 -43.71 3.41 -3.42
CA ALA A 352 -43.98 2.21 -2.63
C ALA A 352 -45.23 2.35 -1.75
N GLN A 353 -45.42 3.50 -1.08
CA GLN A 353 -46.64 3.79 -0.32
C GLN A 353 -47.88 3.82 -1.20
N ARG A 354 -47.79 4.45 -2.38
CA ARG A 354 -48.91 4.49 -3.34
C ARG A 354 -49.32 3.09 -3.82
N LEU A 355 -48.35 2.20 -4.03
CA LEU A 355 -48.60 0.82 -4.43
C LEU A 355 -49.26 0.02 -3.30
N ASP A 356 -48.81 0.17 -2.05
CA ASP A 356 -49.44 -0.46 -0.88
C ASP A 356 -50.88 0.04 -0.66
N ASP A 357 -51.13 1.35 -0.82
CA ASP A 357 -52.47 1.93 -0.72
C ASP A 357 -53.41 1.43 -1.83
N LEU A 358 -52.89 1.28 -3.06
CA LEU A 358 -53.63 0.69 -4.17
C LEU A 358 -53.96 -0.78 -3.86
N GLU A 359 -52.99 -1.57 -3.42
CA GLU A 359 -53.18 -2.98 -3.09
C GLU A 359 -54.24 -3.17 -1.98
N ARG A 360 -54.19 -2.33 -0.93
CA ARG A 360 -55.22 -2.30 0.13
C ARG A 360 -56.60 -1.89 -0.39
N SER A 361 -56.66 -0.95 -1.33
CA SER A 361 -57.93 -0.55 -1.95
C SER A 361 -58.57 -1.68 -2.76
N TRP A 362 -57.75 -2.51 -3.43
CA TRP A 362 -58.19 -3.67 -4.18
C TRP A 362 -58.65 -4.82 -3.28
N GLN A 363 -58.00 -5.03 -2.13
CA GLN A 363 -58.39 -6.06 -1.16
C GLN A 363 -59.72 -5.75 -0.43
N SER A 364 -60.15 -4.48 -0.40
CA SER A 364 -61.39 -4.07 0.28
C SER A 364 -62.70 -4.37 -0.47
N LYS A 365 -62.64 -4.97 -1.68
CA LYS A 365 -63.82 -5.34 -2.47
C LYS A 365 -64.01 -6.86 -2.58
N HIS A 366 -64.21 -7.54 -1.46
CA HIS A 366 -64.94 -8.82 -1.46
C HIS A 366 -66.37 -8.59 -0.95
N PRO A 367 -67.42 -8.87 -1.74
CA PRO A 367 -68.79 -8.75 -1.29
C PRO A 367 -69.06 -9.74 -0.16
N SER A 368 -69.61 -9.25 0.95
CA SER A 368 -70.20 -10.06 2.00
C SER A 368 -71.20 -11.05 1.39
N GLN A 369 -70.99 -12.35 1.58
CA GLN A 369 -72.02 -13.36 1.32
C GLN A 369 -73.19 -13.13 2.28
N ARG A 370 -74.28 -12.56 1.76
CA ARG A 370 -75.63 -12.73 2.30
C ARG A 370 -76.36 -13.74 1.43
N SER A 371 -76.73 -14.88 1.99
CA SER A 371 -77.77 -15.75 1.46
C SER A 371 -78.74 -16.10 2.58
N THR A 372 -79.90 -15.45 2.52
CA THR A 372 -81.15 -15.76 3.24
C THR A 372 -81.93 -16.70 2.29
N VAL A 373 -82.59 -17.80 2.73
CA VAL A 373 -84.05 -17.90 2.99
C VAL A 373 -84.43 -19.40 2.98
N ILE A 374 -84.95 -19.93 4.11
CA ILE A 374 -86.32 -20.45 4.38
C ILE A 374 -86.60 -21.92 3.96
N SER A 375 -86.98 -22.72 4.98
CA SER A 375 -87.83 -23.90 4.86
C SER A 375 -89.23 -23.57 5.42
N CYS A 376 -90.23 -23.52 4.54
CA CYS A 376 -91.60 -24.06 4.64
C CYS A 376 -92.35 -23.70 3.35
#